data_AF-A0A955L8V5-F1
#
_entry.id   AF-A0A955L8V5-F1
#
_cell.length_a   1.000
_cell.length_b   1.000
_cell.length_c   1.000
_cell.angle_alpha   90.00
_cell.angle_beta   90.00
_cell.angle_gamma   90.00
#
_symmetry.space_group_name_H-M   'P 1'
#
loop_
_entity.id
_entity.type
_entity.pdbx_description
1 polymer ?
#
loop_
_entity_poly.entity_id
_entity_poly.type
_entity_poly.pdbx_seq_one_letter_code
_entity_poly.pdbx_strand_id
1 'polypeptide(L)'
;MPRVIISAGHTSQDPGTASNGLREVDLTRAISRKIIPHLRASGVITLSVPPNMDLSRRIEWINGTGYSEDFKDIAIEIHINDGNKSGLEFWHKGKDGEESKRLATQIMESTTKETSYENQGIKSEFDHEFGSLAFISNTKTISVLLECLYIDNPEDANRLKDESQLELLATGIAKGVLTYLGVPFRKAQATVPPKVTPKPEAKPINKPSIPTSTPNFSKSNAAPSFNNNSSPTRPNERTNSFSPPGVPNQAPPMSREQRKDMVMKMYNKVLGREPNQNDLNYFLNIGITEEKLLSRMIDSQEHLDMVKAKSDFDKVKKEYEKQKTTLTRLRAEYQDNRAMLQNLTKLLHQKNRTISEMKSRMQNPTQFSTLNSSSSTPKNTKKYKGSLSSRIFHFFSNILG
;
A
#
# COMPACT_ATOMS: atom_id res chain seq x y z
N MET A 1 11.12 8.53 -24.71
CA MET A 1 9.84 9.26 -24.57
C MET A 1 9.44 9.23 -23.11
N PRO A 2 8.91 10.34 -22.57
CA PRO A 2 8.32 10.37 -21.23
C PRO A 2 7.26 9.28 -21.05
N ARG A 3 7.22 8.68 -19.86
CA ARG A 3 6.24 7.67 -19.47
C ARG A 3 5.28 8.27 -18.44
N VAL A 4 4.08 7.72 -18.34
CA VAL A 4 3.02 8.28 -17.48
C VAL A 4 2.51 7.23 -16.49
N ILE A 5 2.57 7.55 -15.21
CA ILE A 5 1.94 6.79 -14.13
C ILE A 5 0.58 7.41 -13.83
N ILE A 6 -0.46 6.58 -13.77
CA ILE A 6 -1.80 6.97 -13.32
C ILE A 6 -2.09 6.29 -11.97
N SER A 7 -2.35 7.10 -10.95
CA SER A 7 -2.73 6.70 -9.60
C SER A 7 -4.20 7.07 -9.36
N ALA A 8 -4.94 6.16 -8.73
CA ALA A 8 -6.27 6.46 -8.20
C ALA A 8 -6.14 6.67 -6.69
N GLY A 9 -6.60 7.82 -6.19
CA GLY A 9 -6.64 8.10 -4.76
C GLY A 9 -7.47 7.07 -3.99
N HIS A 10 -7.23 7.01 -2.68
CA HIS A 10 -8.00 6.19 -1.73
C HIS A 10 -7.89 4.66 -1.90
N THR A 11 -8.49 3.93 -0.97
CA THR A 11 -8.52 2.46 -0.93
C THR A 11 -9.93 1.98 -0.65
N SER A 12 -10.22 0.68 -0.85
CA SER A 12 -11.54 0.16 -0.49
C SER A 12 -11.81 0.24 1.03
N GLN A 13 -10.75 0.28 1.85
CA GLN A 13 -10.82 0.38 3.32
C GLN A 13 -10.92 1.83 3.81
N ASP A 14 -10.34 2.77 3.06
CA ASP A 14 -10.41 4.21 3.27
C ASP A 14 -10.84 4.85 1.94
N PRO A 15 -12.16 4.88 1.65
CA PRO A 15 -12.70 5.19 0.34
C PRO A 15 -12.66 6.67 -0.02
N GLY A 16 -12.13 7.52 0.86
CA GLY A 16 -12.27 8.97 0.76
C GLY A 16 -13.70 9.40 1.08
N THR A 17 -14.14 10.49 0.46
CA THR A 17 -15.47 11.02 0.72
C THR A 17 -16.56 10.13 0.09
N ALA A 18 -17.63 9.90 0.84
CA ALA A 18 -18.83 9.22 0.37
C ALA A 18 -20.03 10.15 0.54
N SER A 19 -20.65 10.54 -0.57
CA SER A 19 -21.81 11.43 -0.60
C SER A 19 -22.65 11.15 -1.85
N ASN A 20 -23.92 11.55 -1.84
CA ASN A 20 -24.83 11.41 -2.99
C ASN A 20 -24.94 9.99 -3.57
N GLY A 21 -24.68 8.95 -2.75
CA GLY A 21 -24.64 7.55 -3.17
C GLY A 21 -23.38 7.13 -3.94
N LEU A 22 -22.36 7.99 -3.95
CA LEU A 22 -21.07 7.79 -4.60
C LEU A 22 -19.98 7.59 -3.54
N ARG A 23 -18.89 6.93 -3.94
CA ARG A 23 -17.66 6.84 -3.16
C ARG A 23 -16.52 7.32 -4.04
N GLU A 24 -15.67 8.19 -3.51
CA GLU A 24 -14.54 8.75 -4.24
C GLU A 24 -13.65 7.66 -4.85
N VAL A 25 -13.26 6.64 -4.09
CA VAL A 25 -12.41 5.54 -4.61
C VAL A 25 -12.97 4.81 -5.84
N ASP A 26 -14.30 4.73 -6.00
CA ASP A 26 -14.89 4.07 -7.16
C ASP A 26 -14.76 4.98 -8.41
N LEU A 27 -14.94 6.29 -8.22
CA LEU A 27 -14.83 7.31 -9.26
C LEU A 27 -13.38 7.51 -9.72
N THR A 28 -12.42 7.61 -8.78
CA THR A 28 -11.00 7.77 -9.11
C THR A 28 -10.48 6.59 -9.93
N ARG A 29 -10.93 5.36 -9.61
CA ARG A 29 -10.64 4.14 -10.38
C ARG A 29 -11.33 4.13 -11.75
N ALA A 30 -12.56 4.60 -11.84
CA ALA A 30 -13.29 4.69 -13.10
C ALA A 30 -12.59 5.66 -14.07
N ILE A 31 -12.29 6.87 -13.61
CA ILE A 31 -11.61 7.91 -14.40
C ILE A 31 -10.21 7.44 -14.82
N SER A 32 -9.43 6.88 -13.89
CA SER A 32 -8.09 6.34 -14.19
C SER A 32 -8.11 5.29 -15.31
N ARG A 33 -9.08 4.37 -15.29
CA ARG A 33 -9.25 3.34 -16.32
C ARG A 33 -9.62 3.91 -17.69
N LYS A 34 -10.30 5.06 -17.74
CA LYS A 34 -10.69 5.74 -18.99
C LYS A 34 -9.55 6.57 -19.58
N ILE A 35 -8.70 7.20 -18.76
CA ILE A 35 -7.55 7.98 -19.23
C ILE A 35 -6.54 7.10 -19.99
N ILE A 36 -6.24 5.93 -19.43
CA ILE A 36 -5.16 5.04 -19.91
C ILE A 36 -5.28 4.66 -21.39
N PRO A 37 -6.45 4.21 -21.90
CA PRO A 37 -6.64 3.91 -23.32
C PRO A 37 -6.30 5.07 -24.27
N HIS A 38 -6.69 6.30 -23.96
CA HIS A 38 -6.40 7.46 -24.81
C HIS A 38 -4.90 7.74 -24.93
N LEU A 39 -4.19 7.66 -23.80
CA LEU A 39 -2.74 7.82 -23.77
C LEU A 39 -2.03 6.72 -24.58
N ARG A 40 -2.45 5.46 -24.39
CA ARG A 40 -1.88 4.30 -25.11
C ARG A 40 -2.15 4.35 -26.61
N ALA A 41 -3.37 4.73 -27.02
CA ALA A 41 -3.71 4.92 -28.44
C ALA A 41 -2.84 5.99 -29.11
N SER A 42 -2.35 6.95 -28.34
CA SER A 42 -1.45 8.03 -28.77
C SER A 42 0.04 7.65 -28.69
N GLY A 43 0.37 6.41 -28.32
CA GLY A 43 1.75 5.90 -28.26
C GLY A 43 2.48 6.17 -26.95
N VAL A 44 1.79 6.64 -25.90
CA VAL A 44 2.38 6.89 -24.58
C VAL A 44 2.43 5.59 -23.78
N ILE A 45 3.61 5.31 -23.19
CA ILE A 45 3.79 4.20 -22.26
C ILE A 45 3.13 4.59 -20.94
N THR A 46 2.16 3.80 -20.49
CA THR A 46 1.43 4.06 -19.25
C THR A 46 1.50 2.90 -18.27
N LEU A 47 1.62 3.26 -16.99
CA LEU A 47 1.60 2.34 -15.87
C LEU A 47 0.51 2.76 -14.88
N SER A 48 -0.32 1.81 -14.46
CA SER A 48 -1.35 2.05 -13.44
C SER A 48 -0.83 1.61 -12.08
N VAL A 49 -1.02 2.43 -11.06
CA VAL A 49 -0.76 2.02 -9.67
C VAL A 49 -1.76 0.91 -9.29
N PRO A 50 -1.31 -0.18 -8.64
CA PRO A 50 -2.23 -1.22 -8.17
C PRO A 50 -3.26 -0.67 -7.17
N PRO A 51 -4.51 -1.17 -7.18
CA PRO A 51 -5.53 -0.70 -6.26
C PRO A 51 -5.22 -1.10 -4.81
N ASN A 52 -5.81 -0.38 -3.85
CA ASN A 52 -5.75 -0.66 -2.41
C ASN A 52 -4.36 -0.53 -1.77
N MET A 53 -3.49 0.29 -2.35
CA MET A 53 -2.31 0.78 -1.67
C MET A 53 -2.66 2.10 -0.97
N ASP A 54 -2.37 2.20 0.33
CA ASP A 54 -2.42 3.48 1.04
C ASP A 54 -1.39 4.48 0.47
N LEU A 55 -1.50 5.75 0.85
CA LEU A 55 -0.68 6.82 0.28
C LEU A 55 0.82 6.54 0.36
N SER A 56 1.32 6.14 1.53
CA SER A 56 2.75 5.85 1.74
C SER A 56 3.21 4.70 0.84
N ARG A 57 2.43 3.62 0.75
CA ARG A 57 2.75 2.47 -0.09
C ARG A 57 2.66 2.78 -1.58
N ARG A 58 1.71 3.63 -2.00
CA ARG A 58 1.62 4.11 -3.39
C ARG A 58 2.88 4.88 -3.77
N ILE A 59 3.29 5.83 -2.95
CA ILE A 59 4.50 6.64 -3.17
C ILE A 59 5.74 5.75 -3.25
N GLU A 60 5.91 4.82 -2.29
CA GLU A 60 7.02 3.86 -2.30
C GLU A 60 7.04 3.03 -3.58
N TRP A 61 5.88 2.50 -3.98
CA TRP A 61 5.75 1.71 -5.21
C TRP A 61 6.13 2.54 -6.45
N ILE A 62 5.59 3.75 -6.59
CA ILE A 62 5.90 4.67 -7.70
C ILE A 62 7.41 4.92 -7.77
N ASN A 63 8.02 5.28 -6.64
CA ASN A 63 9.45 5.57 -6.56
C ASN A 63 10.34 4.33 -6.80
N GLY A 64 9.81 3.13 -6.57
CA GLY A 64 10.47 1.85 -6.85
C GLY A 64 10.39 1.41 -8.33
N THR A 65 9.59 2.08 -9.17
CA THR A 65 9.43 1.70 -10.59
C THR A 65 10.59 2.13 -11.50
N GLY A 66 11.47 3.02 -11.01
CA GLY A 66 12.51 3.65 -11.83
C GLY A 66 11.98 4.75 -12.76
N TYR A 67 10.76 5.26 -12.52
CA TYR A 67 10.27 6.49 -13.14
C TYR A 67 10.80 7.69 -12.36
N SER A 68 11.27 8.71 -13.07
CA SER A 68 11.83 9.90 -12.43
C SER A 68 11.73 11.15 -13.30
N GLU A 69 11.86 12.30 -12.64
CA GLU A 69 11.94 13.62 -13.25
C GLU A 69 13.13 13.75 -14.23
N ASP A 70 14.25 13.03 -14.00
CA ASP A 70 15.40 12.99 -14.91
C ASP A 70 15.03 12.47 -16.32
N PHE A 71 14.07 11.55 -16.39
CA PHE A 71 13.54 11.02 -17.65
C PHE A 71 12.29 11.76 -18.13
N LYS A 72 11.92 12.85 -17.43
CA LYS A 72 10.69 13.64 -17.62
C LYS A 72 9.43 12.79 -17.46
N ASP A 73 9.49 11.72 -16.66
CA ASP A 73 8.32 10.88 -16.40
C ASP A 73 7.34 11.61 -15.49
N ILE A 74 6.05 11.29 -15.67
CA ILE A 74 4.94 11.96 -15.02
C ILE A 74 4.21 10.99 -14.10
N ALA A 75 3.73 11.46 -12.94
CA ALA A 75 2.72 10.77 -12.14
C ALA A 75 1.50 11.65 -11.88
N ILE A 76 0.31 11.10 -12.10
CA ILE A 76 -0.96 11.82 -11.93
C ILE A 76 -1.81 11.05 -10.92
N GLU A 77 -2.19 11.68 -9.81
CA GLU A 77 -3.16 11.11 -8.86
C GLU A 77 -4.54 11.73 -9.05
N ILE A 78 -5.55 10.90 -9.25
CA ILE A 78 -6.93 11.32 -9.44
C ILE A 78 -7.67 11.26 -8.10
N HIS A 79 -8.35 12.35 -7.76
CA HIS A 79 -9.21 12.53 -6.59
C HIS A 79 -10.56 13.15 -6.99
N ILE A 80 -11.53 13.14 -6.06
CA ILE A 80 -12.81 13.83 -6.19
C ILE A 80 -12.97 14.72 -4.97
N ASN A 81 -13.24 15.99 -5.19
CA ASN A 81 -13.28 16.98 -4.11
C ASN A 81 -14.54 16.87 -3.26
N ASP A 82 -14.54 17.55 -2.12
CA ASP A 82 -15.72 17.87 -1.31
C ASP A 82 -15.60 19.30 -0.74
N GLY A 83 -16.67 19.81 -0.14
CA GLY A 83 -16.71 21.18 0.39
C GLY A 83 -17.72 22.10 -0.29
N ASN A 84 -18.77 21.54 -0.90
CA ASN A 84 -19.93 22.25 -1.45
C ASN A 84 -19.60 23.32 -2.52
N LYS A 85 -18.57 23.11 -3.33
CA LYS A 85 -18.25 23.92 -4.53
C LYS A 85 -18.58 23.13 -5.80
N SER A 86 -18.15 23.59 -6.98
CA SER A 86 -18.25 22.84 -8.24
C SER A 86 -17.00 23.04 -9.09
N GLY A 87 -16.72 22.06 -9.94
CA GLY A 87 -15.70 22.19 -10.99
C GLY A 87 -14.36 21.51 -10.70
N LEU A 88 -13.34 21.94 -11.42
CA LEU A 88 -12.02 21.32 -11.47
C LEU A 88 -10.99 22.14 -10.68
N GLU A 89 -10.23 21.49 -9.81
CA GLU A 89 -9.14 22.11 -9.03
C GLU A 89 -7.91 21.22 -9.07
N PHE A 90 -6.78 21.69 -9.61
CA PHE A 90 -5.60 20.83 -9.77
C PHE A 90 -4.40 21.35 -8.96
N TRP A 91 -3.60 20.43 -8.46
CA TRP A 91 -2.50 20.72 -7.56
C TRP A 91 -1.16 20.36 -8.20
N HIS A 92 -0.18 21.23 -8.02
CA HIS A 92 1.17 21.06 -8.55
C HIS A 92 2.23 21.23 -7.46
N LYS A 93 3.45 20.76 -7.76
CA LYS A 93 4.62 20.90 -6.90
C LYS A 93 4.94 22.38 -6.71
N GLY A 94 5.16 22.80 -5.48
CA GLY A 94 5.39 24.21 -5.16
C GLY A 94 6.81 24.65 -5.49
N LYS A 95 7.78 24.17 -4.70
CA LYS A 95 9.19 24.55 -4.83
C LYS A 95 9.85 23.74 -5.94
N ASP A 96 10.61 24.41 -6.82
CA ASP A 96 11.32 23.81 -7.95
C ASP A 96 10.37 22.94 -8.82
N GLY A 97 9.12 23.40 -8.99
CA GLY A 97 8.01 22.63 -9.57
C GLY A 97 7.49 23.12 -10.91
N GLU A 98 8.30 23.86 -11.69
CA GLU A 98 7.84 24.51 -12.93
C GLU A 98 7.24 23.54 -13.96
N GLU A 99 7.82 22.36 -14.12
CA GLU A 99 7.27 21.34 -15.03
C GLU A 99 5.96 20.74 -14.51
N SER A 100 5.84 20.54 -13.19
CA SER A 100 4.59 20.10 -12.56
C SER A 100 3.49 21.15 -12.73
N LYS A 101 3.82 22.43 -12.55
CA LYS A 101 2.91 23.55 -12.79
C LYS A 101 2.48 23.62 -14.24
N ARG A 102 3.43 23.53 -15.19
CA ARG A 102 3.15 23.52 -16.64
C ARG A 102 2.24 22.35 -17.02
N LEU A 103 2.48 21.16 -16.47
CA LEU A 103 1.63 20.00 -16.66
C LEU A 103 0.21 20.25 -16.14
N ALA A 104 0.06 20.72 -14.89
CA ALA A 104 -1.25 21.03 -14.31
C ALA A 104 -2.02 22.07 -15.13
N THR A 105 -1.35 23.12 -15.61
CA THR A 105 -1.95 24.12 -16.51
C THR A 105 -2.51 23.49 -17.78
N GLN A 106 -1.72 22.66 -18.47
CA GLN A 106 -2.14 22.04 -19.73
C GLN A 106 -3.30 21.04 -19.53
N ILE A 107 -3.29 20.31 -18.41
CA ILE A 107 -4.42 19.44 -18.01
C ILE A 107 -5.66 20.28 -17.73
N MET A 108 -5.54 21.37 -16.96
CA MET A 108 -6.67 22.26 -16.65
C MET A 108 -7.30 22.85 -17.92
N GLU A 109 -6.49 23.51 -18.75
CA GLU A 109 -6.95 24.15 -19.99
C GLU A 109 -7.66 23.16 -20.92
N SER A 110 -7.08 21.97 -21.12
CA SER A 110 -7.65 20.95 -21.99
C SER A 110 -8.92 20.34 -21.41
N THR A 111 -8.96 20.10 -20.09
CA THR A 111 -10.11 19.49 -19.44
C THR A 111 -11.28 20.46 -19.40
N THR A 112 -11.08 21.71 -19.00
CA THR A 112 -12.10 22.76 -19.04
C THR A 112 -12.62 22.97 -20.46
N LYS A 113 -11.75 22.95 -21.48
CA LYS A 113 -12.19 23.07 -22.88
C LYS A 113 -13.04 21.89 -23.33
N GLU A 114 -12.71 20.67 -22.89
CA GLU A 114 -13.43 19.47 -23.28
C GLU A 114 -14.79 19.34 -22.58
N THR A 115 -14.86 19.70 -21.30
CA THR A 115 -16.03 19.46 -20.45
C THR A 115 -16.92 20.68 -20.24
N SER A 116 -16.39 21.89 -20.43
CA SER A 116 -17.01 23.15 -20.01
C SER A 116 -17.31 23.24 -18.50
N TYR A 117 -16.66 22.40 -17.68
CA TYR A 117 -16.80 22.47 -16.22
C TYR A 117 -16.12 23.72 -15.66
N GLU A 118 -16.64 24.20 -14.53
CA GLU A 118 -16.07 25.35 -13.83
C GLU A 118 -14.58 25.11 -13.51
N ASN A 119 -13.74 26.13 -13.72
CA ASN A 119 -12.30 26.07 -13.50
C ASN A 119 -11.97 26.81 -12.19
N GLN A 120 -11.70 26.07 -11.12
CA GLN A 120 -11.27 26.60 -9.82
C GLN A 120 -9.77 26.94 -9.78
N GLY A 121 -9.05 26.71 -10.88
CA GLY A 121 -7.65 27.03 -11.06
C GLY A 121 -6.70 25.92 -10.62
N ILE A 122 -5.40 26.22 -10.79
CA ILE A 122 -4.31 25.39 -10.29
C ILE A 122 -3.72 26.00 -9.03
N LYS A 123 -3.30 25.16 -8.08
CA LYS A 123 -2.77 25.56 -6.78
C LYS A 123 -1.45 24.87 -6.48
N SER A 124 -0.60 25.54 -5.71
CA SER A 124 0.60 24.91 -5.17
C SER A 124 0.19 23.94 -4.07
N GLU A 125 0.85 22.79 -3.96
CA GLU A 125 0.66 21.84 -2.84
C GLU A 125 0.77 22.50 -1.46
N PHE A 126 1.52 23.60 -1.34
CA PHE A 126 1.68 24.36 -0.10
C PHE A 126 0.45 25.18 0.30
N ASP A 127 -0.47 25.42 -0.64
CA ASP A 127 -1.73 26.12 -0.39
C ASP A 127 -2.80 25.17 0.21
N HIS A 128 -2.51 23.87 0.30
CA HIS A 128 -3.40 22.88 0.87
C HIS A 128 -3.50 23.05 2.40
N GLU A 129 -4.65 22.75 3.00
CA GLU A 129 -4.86 22.88 4.45
C GLU A 129 -3.92 21.99 5.32
N PHE A 130 -3.29 21.01 4.69
CA PHE A 130 -2.31 20.11 5.31
C PHE A 130 -0.86 20.62 5.17
N GLY A 131 -0.65 21.76 4.51
CA GLY A 131 0.63 22.40 4.28
C GLY A 131 1.47 21.80 3.15
N SER A 132 1.22 20.55 2.74
CA SER A 132 1.77 19.92 1.52
C SER A 132 0.98 18.65 1.20
N LEU A 133 0.91 18.28 -0.08
CA LEU A 133 0.32 17.04 -0.54
C LEU A 133 1.41 15.98 -0.72
N ALA A 134 1.40 14.95 0.14
CA ALA A 134 2.47 13.95 0.18
C ALA A 134 2.66 13.18 -1.13
N PHE A 135 1.61 13.01 -1.94
CA PHE A 135 1.74 12.42 -3.28
C PHE A 135 2.67 13.26 -4.17
N ILE A 136 2.47 14.58 -4.19
CA ILE A 136 3.24 15.51 -5.01
C ILE A 136 4.66 15.66 -4.45
N SER A 137 4.81 15.91 -3.15
CA SER A 137 6.10 16.21 -2.54
C SER A 137 7.06 15.02 -2.45
N ASN A 138 6.55 13.78 -2.38
CA ASN A 138 7.38 12.60 -2.12
C ASN A 138 7.52 11.65 -3.32
N THR A 139 6.88 11.93 -4.46
CA THR A 139 7.13 11.17 -5.70
C THR A 139 8.32 11.76 -6.45
N LYS A 140 9.14 10.91 -7.07
CA LYS A 140 10.37 11.30 -7.80
C LYS A 140 10.12 11.76 -9.24
N THR A 141 8.87 11.74 -9.68
CA THR A 141 8.40 12.12 -11.02
C THR A 141 7.91 13.56 -11.05
N ILE A 142 7.65 14.08 -12.25
CA ILE A 142 6.85 15.30 -12.42
C ILE A 142 5.41 14.95 -12.01
N SER A 143 4.95 15.44 -10.87
CA SER A 143 3.72 14.95 -10.26
C SER A 143 2.64 16.01 -10.11
N VAL A 144 1.40 15.63 -10.34
CA VAL A 144 0.20 16.47 -10.14
C VAL A 144 -0.91 15.66 -9.47
N LEU A 145 -1.77 16.34 -8.72
CA LEU A 145 -2.98 15.76 -8.14
C LEU A 145 -4.19 16.49 -8.71
N LEU A 146 -5.18 15.74 -9.20
CA LEU A 146 -6.35 16.29 -9.87
C LEU A 146 -7.60 16.08 -9.01
N GLU A 147 -8.15 17.16 -8.46
CA GLU A 147 -9.49 17.13 -7.84
C GLU A 147 -10.55 17.32 -8.91
N CYS A 148 -11.22 16.24 -9.27
CA CYS A 148 -12.17 16.21 -10.37
C CYS A 148 -13.61 16.33 -9.86
N LEU A 149 -14.19 17.52 -9.90
CA LEU A 149 -15.56 17.80 -9.44
C LEU A 149 -15.73 17.61 -7.92
N TYR A 150 -16.88 18.04 -7.39
CA TYR A 150 -17.21 17.96 -5.97
C TYR A 150 -18.30 16.92 -5.72
N ILE A 151 -17.98 15.85 -4.97
CA ILE A 151 -18.88 14.71 -4.75
C ILE A 151 -20.12 15.05 -3.93
N ASP A 152 -20.04 16.09 -3.08
CA ASP A 152 -21.13 16.58 -2.24
C ASP A 152 -22.02 17.61 -2.95
N ASN A 153 -21.58 18.18 -4.06
CA ASN A 153 -22.38 19.06 -4.90
C ASN A 153 -23.35 18.24 -5.79
N PRO A 154 -24.67 18.52 -5.78
CA PRO A 154 -25.65 17.72 -6.53
C PRO A 154 -25.46 17.73 -8.06
N GLU A 155 -25.02 18.84 -8.65
CA GLU A 155 -24.82 18.95 -10.11
C GLU A 155 -23.60 18.13 -10.55
N ASP A 156 -22.51 18.28 -9.82
CA ASP A 156 -21.28 17.50 -10.02
C ASP A 156 -21.50 16.02 -9.73
N ALA A 157 -22.24 15.67 -8.69
CA ALA A 157 -22.62 14.28 -8.41
C ALA A 157 -23.43 13.65 -9.55
N ASN A 158 -24.30 14.40 -10.23
CA ASN A 158 -25.01 13.91 -11.41
C ASN A 158 -24.07 13.66 -12.59
N ARG A 159 -23.09 14.54 -12.81
CA ARG A 159 -22.02 14.33 -13.80
C ARG A 159 -21.18 13.09 -13.46
N LEU A 160 -20.82 12.92 -12.19
CA LEU A 160 -20.02 11.78 -11.72
C LEU A 160 -20.74 10.44 -11.82
N LYS A 161 -22.08 10.42 -11.87
CA LYS A 161 -22.90 9.22 -12.14
C LYS A 161 -23.01 8.88 -13.62
N ASP A 162 -22.72 9.82 -14.51
CA ASP A 162 -22.87 9.66 -15.93
C ASP A 162 -21.57 9.19 -16.58
N GLU A 163 -21.58 7.95 -17.09
CA GLU A 163 -20.43 7.34 -17.76
C GLU A 163 -19.91 8.15 -18.96
N SER A 164 -20.77 8.91 -19.65
CA SER A 164 -20.39 9.77 -20.76
C SER A 164 -19.62 11.01 -20.28
N GLN A 165 -20.00 11.55 -19.12
CA GLN A 165 -19.31 12.66 -18.48
C GLN A 165 -17.95 12.24 -17.91
N LEU A 166 -17.86 11.02 -17.35
CA LEU A 166 -16.57 10.44 -16.94
C LEU A 166 -15.63 10.21 -18.13
N GLU A 167 -16.16 9.79 -19.28
CA GLU A 167 -15.39 9.63 -20.52
C GLU A 167 -14.92 10.99 -21.08
N LEU A 168 -15.78 12.01 -21.02
CA LEU A 168 -15.45 13.37 -21.45
C LEU A 168 -14.34 13.96 -20.57
N LEU A 169 -14.46 13.80 -19.25
CA LEU A 169 -13.43 14.19 -18.28
C LEU A 169 -12.09 13.49 -18.56
N ALA A 170 -12.12 12.17 -18.72
CA ALA A 170 -10.92 11.38 -19.03
C ALA A 170 -10.28 11.77 -20.37
N THR A 171 -11.09 12.10 -21.38
CA THR A 171 -10.63 12.59 -22.68
C THR A 171 -9.92 13.94 -22.52
N GLY A 172 -10.51 14.86 -21.75
CA GLY A 172 -9.93 16.18 -21.46
C GLY A 172 -8.58 16.08 -20.76
N ILE A 173 -8.49 15.24 -19.74
CA ILE A 173 -7.24 14.98 -19.01
C ILE A 173 -6.19 14.39 -19.94
N ALA A 174 -6.54 13.37 -20.74
CA ALA A 174 -5.61 12.75 -21.68
C ALA A 174 -5.11 13.75 -22.74
N LYS A 175 -5.98 14.62 -23.28
CA LYS A 175 -5.58 15.70 -24.20
C LYS A 175 -4.59 16.65 -23.56
N GLY A 176 -4.80 17.03 -22.30
CA GLY A 176 -3.87 17.91 -21.59
C GLY A 176 -2.49 17.30 -21.36
N VAL A 177 -2.44 16.04 -20.95
CA VAL A 177 -1.19 15.28 -20.83
C VAL A 177 -0.46 15.22 -22.17
N LEU A 178 -1.18 14.92 -23.25
CA LEU A 178 -0.58 14.79 -24.59
C LEU A 178 -0.09 16.14 -25.13
N THR A 179 -0.82 17.23 -24.86
CA THR A 179 -0.37 18.58 -25.19
C THR A 179 0.91 18.93 -24.45
N TYR A 180 1.01 18.61 -23.15
CA TYR A 180 2.25 18.80 -22.38
C TYR A 180 3.43 18.02 -22.98
N LEU A 181 3.17 16.78 -23.42
CA LEU A 181 4.17 15.90 -24.04
C LEU A 181 4.51 16.26 -25.51
N GLY A 182 3.75 17.15 -26.15
CA GLY A 182 3.90 17.45 -27.58
C GLY A 182 3.48 16.29 -28.49
N VAL A 183 2.56 15.44 -28.04
CA VAL A 183 2.07 14.26 -28.78
C VAL A 183 0.66 14.54 -29.30
N PRO A 184 0.35 14.24 -30.59
CA PRO A 184 -1.00 14.43 -31.12
C PRO A 184 -1.98 13.44 -30.51
N PHE A 185 -3.16 13.94 -30.12
CA PHE A 185 -4.22 13.11 -29.56
C PHE A 185 -4.79 12.13 -30.59
N ARG A 186 -4.83 10.84 -30.20
CA ARG A 186 -5.56 9.79 -30.91
C ARG A 186 -6.65 9.25 -30.00
N LYS A 187 -7.91 9.40 -30.42
CA LYS A 187 -9.03 8.87 -29.66
C LYS A 187 -8.91 7.36 -29.57
N ALA A 188 -9.03 6.81 -28.37
CA ALA A 188 -9.18 5.37 -28.21
C ALA A 188 -10.46 4.94 -28.93
N GLN A 189 -10.35 3.96 -29.82
CA GLN A 189 -11.55 3.33 -30.36
C GLN A 189 -12.21 2.57 -29.21
N ALA A 190 -13.53 2.66 -29.09
CA ALA A 190 -14.28 1.83 -28.17
C ALA A 190 -13.95 0.37 -28.50
N THR A 191 -13.15 -0.29 -27.66
CA THR A 191 -13.00 -1.73 -27.77
C THR A 191 -14.36 -2.29 -27.39
N VAL A 192 -15.14 -2.70 -28.39
CA VAL A 192 -16.16 -3.72 -28.18
C VAL A 192 -15.43 -4.83 -27.41
N PRO A 193 -15.88 -5.22 -26.20
CA PRO A 193 -15.29 -6.38 -25.55
C PRO A 193 -15.28 -7.50 -26.60
N PRO A 194 -14.16 -8.23 -26.77
CA PRO A 194 -14.11 -9.25 -27.80
C PRO A 194 -15.33 -10.13 -27.61
N LYS A 195 -16.21 -10.14 -28.63
CA LYS A 195 -17.30 -11.09 -28.70
C LYS A 195 -16.65 -12.44 -28.44
N VAL A 196 -16.98 -13.05 -27.30
CA VAL A 196 -16.54 -14.40 -26.98
C VAL A 196 -17.16 -15.26 -28.07
N THR A 197 -16.40 -15.44 -29.14
CA THR A 197 -16.65 -16.45 -30.13
C THR A 197 -16.43 -17.75 -29.37
N PRO A 198 -17.40 -18.68 -29.36
CA PRO A 198 -17.19 -19.96 -28.72
C PRO A 198 -15.92 -20.56 -29.31
N LYS A 199 -15.00 -20.91 -28.41
CA LYS A 199 -13.75 -21.62 -28.68
C LYS A 199 -14.04 -22.73 -29.71
N PRO A 200 -13.30 -22.82 -30.83
CA PRO A 200 -13.45 -23.95 -31.73
C PRO A 200 -13.17 -25.22 -30.94
N GLU A 201 -14.14 -26.12 -30.97
CA GLU A 201 -14.05 -27.45 -30.39
C GLU A 201 -12.75 -28.12 -30.88
N ALA A 202 -11.96 -28.61 -29.92
CA ALA A 202 -10.66 -29.20 -30.23
C ALA A 202 -10.88 -30.49 -31.05
N LYS A 203 -10.44 -30.50 -32.31
CA LYS A 203 -10.29 -31.75 -33.06
C LYS A 203 -9.26 -32.65 -32.36
N PRO A 204 -9.48 -33.97 -32.29
CA PRO A 204 -8.59 -34.89 -31.59
C PRO A 204 -7.21 -34.94 -32.25
N ILE A 205 -6.18 -34.83 -31.40
CA ILE A 205 -4.76 -34.92 -31.77
C ILE A 205 -4.43 -36.36 -32.15
N ASN A 206 -3.98 -36.56 -33.40
CA ASN A 206 -3.40 -37.82 -33.86
C ASN A 206 -1.94 -37.94 -33.35
N LYS A 207 -1.60 -39.08 -32.76
CA LYS A 207 -0.26 -39.44 -32.28
C LYS A 207 0.76 -39.45 -33.44
N PRO A 208 1.99 -38.92 -33.27
CA PRO A 208 3.03 -39.05 -34.29
C PRO A 208 3.57 -40.48 -34.37
N SER A 209 3.67 -40.99 -35.59
CA SER A 209 4.30 -42.26 -35.97
C SER A 209 5.82 -42.08 -36.11
N ILE A 210 6.60 -42.98 -35.51
CA ILE A 210 8.07 -43.01 -35.63
C ILE A 210 8.43 -43.72 -36.95
N PRO A 211 9.28 -43.14 -37.82
CA PRO A 211 9.73 -43.80 -39.04
C PRO A 211 10.80 -44.86 -38.74
N THR A 212 10.54 -46.06 -39.25
CA THR A 212 11.46 -47.20 -39.27
C THR A 212 12.37 -47.10 -40.48
N SER A 213 13.69 -47.15 -40.29
CA SER A 213 14.62 -47.56 -41.34
C SER A 213 15.68 -48.48 -40.73
N THR A 214 15.73 -49.70 -41.26
CA THR A 214 16.70 -50.75 -40.97
C THR A 214 18.00 -50.52 -41.76
N PRO A 215 19.10 -51.10 -41.29
CA PRO A 215 19.87 -51.96 -42.19
C PRO A 215 20.12 -53.35 -41.59
N ASN A 216 20.04 -54.35 -42.49
CA ASN A 216 20.31 -55.76 -42.26
C ASN A 216 21.79 -56.03 -41.92
N PHE A 217 22.05 -56.94 -40.99
CA PHE A 217 23.11 -57.95 -41.14
C PHE A 217 22.77 -59.24 -40.37
N SER A 218 23.17 -60.35 -40.97
CA SER A 218 22.67 -61.72 -40.79
C SER A 218 23.25 -62.49 -39.60
N LYS A 219 22.38 -63.35 -39.02
CA LYS A 219 22.59 -64.70 -38.41
C LYS A 219 23.89 -65.00 -37.63
N SER A 220 23.76 -65.43 -36.36
CA SER A 220 23.66 -66.86 -36.00
C SER A 220 23.75 -67.13 -34.47
N ASN A 221 23.00 -68.18 -34.07
CA ASN A 221 23.22 -69.15 -32.99
C ASN A 221 22.91 -68.86 -31.50
N ALA A 222 21.83 -69.53 -31.07
CA ALA A 222 21.75 -70.53 -29.99
C ALA A 222 21.65 -70.08 -28.50
N ALA A 223 20.48 -70.32 -27.90
CA ALA A 223 20.33 -70.92 -26.58
C ALA A 223 18.90 -71.49 -26.40
N PRO A 224 18.72 -72.66 -25.75
CA PRO A 224 17.45 -73.40 -25.74
C PRO A 224 16.54 -73.04 -24.56
N SER A 225 15.24 -73.29 -24.76
CA SER A 225 14.19 -73.30 -23.74
C SER A 225 14.14 -74.66 -23.03
N PHE A 226 13.85 -74.68 -21.72
CA PHE A 226 13.29 -75.86 -21.05
C PHE A 226 12.26 -75.49 -19.97
N ASN A 227 11.36 -76.43 -19.79
CA ASN A 227 9.99 -76.34 -19.29
C ASN A 227 9.85 -76.82 -17.82
N ASN A 228 8.63 -76.63 -17.29
CA ASN A 228 8.07 -76.74 -15.94
C ASN A 228 8.32 -77.99 -15.05
N ASN A 229 7.97 -77.75 -13.76
CA ASN A 229 7.41 -78.61 -12.70
C ASN A 229 8.36 -79.18 -11.62
N SER A 230 8.08 -78.82 -10.34
CA SER A 230 7.58 -79.73 -9.27
C SER A 230 7.73 -79.10 -7.87
N SER A 231 6.63 -79.02 -7.09
CA SER A 231 6.65 -78.88 -5.62
C SER A 231 6.92 -80.23 -4.93
N PRO A 232 7.24 -80.28 -3.62
CA PRO A 232 6.17 -80.46 -2.63
C PRO A 232 6.34 -79.75 -1.26
N THR A 233 5.18 -79.58 -0.60
CA THR A 233 4.82 -79.40 0.85
C THR A 233 5.85 -79.89 1.90
N ARG A 234 5.96 -79.43 3.18
CA ARG A 234 5.03 -78.97 4.25
C ARG A 234 5.86 -78.35 5.44
N PRO A 235 5.26 -77.76 6.50
CA PRO A 235 5.89 -76.84 7.49
C PRO A 235 6.32 -77.50 8.81
N ASN A 236 7.07 -76.75 9.65
CA ASN A 236 7.00 -76.92 11.11
C ASN A 236 7.54 -75.71 11.89
N GLU A 237 6.73 -75.24 12.85
CA GLU A 237 7.15 -74.45 14.01
C GLU A 237 8.15 -75.24 14.85
N ARG A 238 9.10 -74.55 15.49
CA ARG A 238 9.56 -74.87 16.86
C ARG A 238 10.39 -73.73 17.43
N THR A 239 9.88 -73.21 18.53
CA THR A 239 10.60 -72.50 19.59
C THR A 239 11.84 -73.27 20.03
N ASN A 240 12.97 -72.59 20.25
CA ASN A 240 13.81 -72.89 21.41
C ASN A 240 14.75 -71.74 21.76
N SER A 241 14.66 -71.41 23.04
CA SER A 241 15.48 -70.53 23.86
C SER A 241 16.93 -70.99 23.98
N PHE A 242 17.87 -70.05 23.88
CA PHE A 242 19.20 -70.19 24.49
C PHE A 242 19.75 -68.81 24.87
N SER A 243 19.94 -68.57 26.18
CA SER A 243 20.61 -67.39 26.72
C SER A 243 21.84 -67.83 27.52
N PRO A 244 23.03 -67.22 27.34
CA PRO A 244 24.14 -67.36 28.28
C PRO A 244 24.10 -66.26 29.37
N PRO A 245 24.73 -66.48 30.54
CA PRO A 245 24.51 -65.69 31.75
C PRO A 245 25.50 -64.52 31.95
N GLY A 246 24.99 -63.41 32.51
CA GLY A 246 25.71 -62.57 33.48
C GLY A 246 26.47 -61.33 32.97
N VAL A 247 25.79 -60.19 32.85
CA VAL A 247 26.37 -58.83 33.01
C VAL A 247 25.35 -57.96 33.78
N PRO A 248 25.75 -57.08 34.72
CA PRO A 248 24.83 -56.45 35.66
C PRO A 248 23.90 -55.44 35.00
N ASN A 249 22.61 -55.59 35.30
CA ASN A 249 21.53 -54.59 35.30
C ASN A 249 21.84 -53.22 34.64
N GLN A 250 21.78 -53.16 33.31
CA GLN A 250 21.45 -51.91 32.61
C GLN A 250 19.99 -52.02 32.19
N ALA A 251 19.20 -50.96 32.42
CA ALA A 251 17.84 -50.86 31.94
C ALA A 251 17.79 -51.30 30.45
N PRO A 252 16.76 -52.04 30.02
CA PRO A 252 16.72 -52.61 28.68
C PRO A 252 16.95 -51.50 27.65
N PRO A 253 17.81 -51.71 26.64
CA PRO A 253 18.09 -50.67 25.66
C PRO A 253 16.77 -50.25 25.01
N MET A 254 16.43 -48.96 25.09
CA MET A 254 15.18 -48.41 24.55
C MET A 254 14.90 -49.02 23.16
N SER A 255 13.65 -49.44 22.96
CA SER A 255 13.23 -50.00 21.68
C SER A 255 13.49 -48.98 20.57
N ARG A 256 13.66 -49.44 19.33
CA ARG A 256 13.92 -48.55 18.19
C ARG A 256 12.80 -47.52 18.03
N GLU A 257 11.57 -47.89 18.33
CA GLU A 257 10.40 -47.02 18.31
C GLU A 257 10.44 -45.98 19.44
N GLN A 258 10.80 -46.38 20.66
CA GLN A 258 10.98 -45.47 21.79
C GLN A 258 12.10 -44.46 21.54
N ARG A 259 13.20 -44.88 20.92
CA ARG A 259 14.28 -43.97 20.50
C ARG A 259 13.83 -43.01 19.41
N LYS A 260 13.02 -43.46 18.46
CA LYS A 260 12.44 -42.61 17.42
C LYS A 260 11.58 -41.50 18.05
N ASP A 261 10.72 -41.86 18.99
CA ASP A 261 9.85 -40.92 19.70
C ASP A 261 10.64 -39.91 20.53
N MET A 262 11.65 -40.39 21.28
CA MET A 262 12.56 -39.53 22.03
C MET A 262 13.25 -38.49 21.14
N VAL A 263 13.78 -38.91 19.98
CA VAL A 263 14.44 -38.01 19.02
C VAL A 263 13.46 -36.97 18.48
N MET A 264 12.25 -37.39 18.07
CA MET A 264 11.23 -36.46 17.57
C MET A 264 10.81 -35.44 18.63
N LYS A 265 10.62 -35.88 19.88
CA LYS A 265 10.24 -35.01 21.00
C LYS A 265 11.34 -33.99 21.30
N MET A 266 12.62 -34.39 21.28
CA MET A 266 13.73 -33.48 21.56
C MET A 266 13.95 -32.47 20.44
N TYR A 267 13.81 -32.88 19.17
CA TYR A 267 13.85 -31.97 18.02
C TYR A 267 12.80 -30.87 18.11
N ASN A 268 11.55 -31.23 18.38
CA ASN A 268 10.49 -30.25 18.56
C ASN A 268 10.73 -29.35 19.78
N LYS A 269 11.23 -29.91 20.89
CA LYS A 269 11.43 -29.14 22.13
C LYS A 269 12.60 -28.15 22.05
N VAL A 270 13.71 -28.54 21.42
CA VAL A 270 14.96 -27.76 21.43
C VAL A 270 15.12 -26.89 20.18
N LEU A 271 14.64 -27.36 19.03
CA LEU A 271 14.80 -26.70 17.74
C LEU A 271 13.47 -26.26 17.11
N GLY A 272 12.32 -26.63 17.69
CA GLY A 272 11.00 -26.19 17.22
C GLY A 272 10.57 -26.78 15.88
N ARG A 273 11.21 -27.87 15.43
CA ARG A 273 10.90 -28.57 14.17
C ARG A 273 11.00 -30.07 14.32
N GLU A 274 10.42 -30.80 13.36
CA GLU A 274 10.63 -32.25 13.25
C GLU A 274 12.02 -32.58 12.68
N PRO A 275 12.63 -33.71 13.11
CA PRO A 275 13.88 -34.19 12.54
C PRO A 275 13.66 -34.66 11.10
N ASN A 276 14.62 -34.37 10.22
CA ASN A 276 14.57 -34.92 8.86
C ASN A 276 15.00 -36.41 8.86
N GLN A 277 14.85 -37.09 7.73
CA GLN A 277 15.16 -38.53 7.64
C GLN A 277 16.64 -38.85 7.94
N ASN A 278 17.56 -37.93 7.63
CA ASN A 278 18.99 -38.10 7.90
C ASN A 278 19.31 -37.93 9.39
N ASP A 279 18.72 -36.91 10.03
CA ASP A 279 18.79 -36.68 11.48
C ASP A 279 18.29 -37.92 12.22
N LEU A 280 17.13 -38.43 11.81
CA LEU A 280 16.50 -39.59 12.41
C LEU A 280 17.37 -40.85 12.26
N ASN A 281 17.87 -41.12 11.06
CA ASN A 281 18.73 -42.27 10.79
C ASN A 281 20.06 -42.20 11.56
N TYR A 282 20.64 -41.01 11.70
CA TYR A 282 21.88 -40.78 12.43
C TYR A 282 21.74 -41.15 13.91
N PHE A 283 20.71 -40.66 14.61
CA PHE A 283 20.53 -40.93 16.04
C PHE A 283 19.98 -42.34 16.34
N LEU A 284 19.21 -42.93 15.42
CA LEU A 284 18.73 -44.30 15.57
C LEU A 284 19.88 -45.33 15.49
N ASN A 285 20.91 -45.08 14.68
CA ASN A 285 22.04 -45.99 14.47
C ASN A 285 23.10 -45.91 15.57
N ILE A 286 23.28 -44.75 16.21
CA ILE A 286 24.33 -44.52 17.23
C ILE A 286 23.90 -45.01 18.63
N GLY A 287 22.60 -45.14 18.90
CA GLY A 287 22.12 -45.60 20.21
C GLY A 287 22.41 -44.59 21.34
N ILE A 288 22.10 -43.31 21.10
CA ILE A 288 22.33 -42.21 22.04
C ILE A 288 21.30 -42.18 23.19
N THR A 289 21.73 -41.76 24.38
CA THR A 289 20.83 -41.49 25.52
C THR A 289 20.17 -40.11 25.38
N GLU A 290 19.04 -39.88 26.07
CA GLU A 290 18.32 -38.61 26.04
C GLU A 290 19.20 -37.42 26.43
N GLU A 291 19.98 -37.57 27.52
CA GLU A 291 20.87 -36.52 28.02
C GLU A 291 21.98 -36.15 27.02
N LYS A 292 22.59 -37.15 26.37
CA LYS A 292 23.63 -36.92 25.37
C LYS A 292 23.06 -36.31 24.09
N LEU A 293 21.83 -36.67 23.72
CA LEU A 293 21.12 -36.05 22.60
C LEU A 293 20.83 -34.58 22.92
N LEU A 294 20.31 -34.29 24.11
CA LEU A 294 20.00 -32.93 24.55
C LEU A 294 21.25 -32.04 24.54
N SER A 295 22.37 -32.50 25.12
CA SER A 295 23.65 -31.76 25.10
C SER A 295 24.09 -31.47 23.67
N ARG A 296 24.08 -32.47 22.78
CA ARG A 296 24.46 -32.25 21.37
C ARG A 296 23.56 -31.27 20.63
N MET A 297 22.27 -31.25 20.95
CA MET A 297 21.33 -30.34 20.31
C MET A 297 21.50 -28.91 20.81
N ILE A 298 21.77 -28.71 22.09
CA ILE A 298 22.07 -27.39 22.66
C ILE A 298 23.40 -26.84 22.10
N ASP A 299 24.42 -27.70 21.96
CA ASP A 299 25.73 -27.32 21.44
C ASP A 299 25.75 -27.22 19.90
N SER A 300 24.63 -27.52 19.23
CA SER A 300 24.53 -27.45 17.78
C SER A 300 24.53 -26.01 17.27
N GLN A 301 25.14 -25.78 16.11
CA GLN A 301 25.13 -24.47 15.46
C GLN A 301 23.71 -23.96 15.21
N GLU A 302 22.78 -24.86 14.90
CA GLU A 302 21.36 -24.54 14.67
C GLU A 302 20.70 -23.95 15.92
N HIS A 303 20.96 -24.51 17.10
CA HIS A 303 20.43 -23.96 18.35
C HIS A 303 21.06 -22.60 18.69
N LEU A 304 22.38 -22.46 18.50
CA LEU A 304 23.09 -21.20 18.70
C LEU A 304 22.56 -20.09 17.80
N ASP A 305 22.31 -20.40 16.52
CA ASP A 305 21.74 -19.47 15.55
C ASP A 305 20.31 -19.06 15.95
N MET A 306 19.50 -20.00 16.46
CA MET A 306 18.15 -19.71 16.94
C MET A 306 18.16 -18.81 18.18
N VAL A 307 19.08 -19.03 19.13
CA VAL A 307 19.26 -18.17 20.31
C VAL A 307 19.69 -16.76 19.89
N LYS A 308 20.62 -16.65 18.94
CA LYS A 308 21.04 -15.36 18.38
C LYS A 308 19.89 -14.65 17.66
N ALA A 309 19.16 -15.36 16.80
CA ALA A 309 18.00 -14.83 16.10
C ALA A 309 16.92 -14.34 17.08
N LYS A 310 16.70 -15.05 18.19
CA LYS A 310 15.79 -14.62 19.25
C LYS A 310 16.26 -13.33 19.92
N SER A 311 17.56 -13.23 20.23
CA SER A 311 18.15 -12.00 20.79
C SER A 311 17.98 -10.81 19.85
N ASP A 312 18.24 -11.00 18.55
CA ASP A 312 18.11 -9.95 17.54
C ASP A 312 16.64 -9.57 17.30
N PHE A 313 15.73 -10.55 17.31
CA PHE A 313 14.28 -10.29 17.30
C PHE A 313 13.85 -9.44 18.49
N ASP A 314 14.34 -9.72 19.70
CA ASP A 314 13.98 -8.94 20.88
C ASP A 314 14.53 -7.51 20.82
N LYS A 315 15.69 -7.28 20.20
CA LYS A 315 16.21 -5.92 19.91
C LYS A 315 15.30 -5.19 18.92
N VAL A 316 14.99 -5.81 17.79
CA VAL A 316 14.11 -5.24 16.76
C VAL A 316 12.73 -4.94 17.35
N LYS A 317 12.18 -5.84 18.18
CA LYS A 317 10.91 -5.63 18.86
C LYS A 317 10.95 -4.43 19.80
N LYS A 318 12.02 -4.25 20.57
CA LYS A 318 12.19 -3.06 21.43
C LYS A 318 12.27 -1.77 20.62
N GLU A 319 12.99 -1.78 19.50
CA GLU A 319 13.07 -0.64 18.60
C GLU A 319 11.72 -0.30 17.97
N TYR A 320 10.98 -1.32 17.53
CA TYR A 320 9.64 -1.18 17.00
C TYR A 320 8.68 -0.53 18.02
N GLU A 321 8.66 -1.00 19.28
CA GLU A 321 7.82 -0.41 20.32
C GLU A 321 8.23 1.04 20.65
N LYS A 322 9.54 1.34 20.63
CA LYS A 322 10.04 2.71 20.78
C LYS A 322 9.54 3.60 19.64
N GLN A 323 9.69 3.17 18.37
CA GLN A 323 9.21 3.92 17.21
C GLN A 323 7.69 4.10 17.24
N LYS A 324 6.93 3.08 17.61
CA LYS A 324 5.47 3.15 17.78
C LYS A 324 5.05 4.17 18.83
N THR A 325 5.79 4.26 19.93
CA THR A 325 5.55 5.27 20.97
C THR A 325 5.86 6.68 20.46
N THR A 326 6.98 6.86 19.76
CA THR A 326 7.34 8.13 19.10
C THR A 326 6.27 8.56 18.09
N LEU A 327 5.76 7.63 17.27
CA LEU A 327 4.70 7.91 16.29
C LEU A 327 3.41 8.37 16.96
N THR A 328 3.02 7.73 18.07
CA THR A 328 1.84 8.13 18.85
C THR A 328 2.01 9.55 19.39
N ARG A 329 3.19 9.89 19.93
CA ARG A 329 3.49 11.24 20.42
C ARG A 329 3.45 12.27 19.30
N LEU A 330 4.07 11.98 18.15
CA LEU A 330 4.11 12.89 17.01
C LEU A 330 2.70 13.15 16.44
N ARG A 331 1.82 12.13 16.43
CA ARG A 331 0.42 12.29 16.06
C ARG A 331 -0.35 13.22 17.02
N ALA A 332 -0.12 13.10 18.32
CA ALA A 332 -0.73 13.99 19.30
C ALA A 332 -0.25 15.44 19.11
N GLU A 333 1.06 15.65 18.95
CA GLU A 333 1.64 16.98 18.69
C GLU A 333 1.11 17.60 17.39
N TYR A 334 0.95 16.80 16.34
CA TYR A 334 0.34 17.23 15.09
C TYR A 334 -1.12 17.70 15.27
N GLN A 335 -1.92 16.94 16.04
CA GLN A 335 -3.31 17.29 16.35
C GLN A 335 -3.39 18.61 17.13
N ASP A 336 -2.52 18.80 18.14
CA ASP A 336 -2.45 20.02 18.93
C ASP A 336 -2.06 21.23 18.06
N ASN A 337 -1.04 21.07 17.20
CA ASN A 337 -0.62 22.12 16.27
C ASN A 337 -1.72 22.48 15.26
N ARG A 338 -2.45 21.48 14.75
CA ARG A 338 -3.60 21.70 13.86
C ARG A 338 -4.69 22.51 14.56
N ALA A 339 -5.02 22.19 15.81
CA ALA A 339 -6.00 22.93 16.60
C ALA A 339 -5.53 24.38 16.86
N MET A 340 -4.24 24.58 17.13
CA MET A 340 -3.65 25.91 17.30
C MET A 340 -3.77 26.76 16.03
N LEU A 341 -3.46 26.19 14.86
CA LEU A 341 -3.60 26.86 13.56
C LEU A 341 -5.05 27.26 13.27
N GLN A 342 -6.02 26.39 13.58
CA GLN A 342 -7.43 26.71 13.45
C GLN A 342 -7.84 27.89 14.34
N ASN A 343 -7.36 27.93 15.58
CA ASN A 343 -7.64 29.03 16.50
C ASN A 343 -7.00 30.35 16.03
N LEU A 344 -5.76 30.30 15.54
CA LEU A 344 -5.08 31.47 14.96
C LEU A 344 -5.82 32.01 13.74
N THR A 345 -6.34 31.12 12.89
CA THR A 345 -7.13 31.50 11.71
C THR A 345 -8.42 32.21 12.12
N LYS A 346 -9.14 31.69 13.12
CA LYS A 346 -10.33 32.34 13.68
C LYS A 346 -10.02 33.73 14.23
N LEU A 347 -8.90 33.87 14.95
CA LEU A 347 -8.47 35.15 15.51
C LEU A 347 -8.11 36.16 14.42
N LEU A 348 -7.44 35.73 13.35
CA LEU A 348 -7.14 36.57 12.19
C LEU A 348 -8.41 37.07 11.52
N HIS A 349 -9.41 36.19 11.32
CA HIS A 349 -10.70 36.59 10.75
C HIS A 349 -11.42 37.60 11.65
N GLN A 350 -11.42 37.39 12.97
CA GLN A 350 -12.00 38.33 13.92
C GLN A 350 -11.28 39.69 13.86
N LYS A 351 -9.94 39.70 13.83
CA LYS A 351 -9.14 40.92 13.70
C LYS A 351 -9.48 41.67 12.41
N ASN A 352 -9.55 40.98 11.28
CA ASN A 352 -9.87 41.61 9.99
C ASN A 352 -11.30 42.18 9.96
N ARG A 353 -12.25 41.51 10.61
CA ARG A 353 -13.61 42.02 10.78
C ARG A 353 -13.61 43.31 11.62
N THR A 354 -12.95 43.31 12.78
CA THR A 354 -12.87 44.50 13.64
C THR A 354 -12.20 45.67 12.92
N ILE A 355 -11.12 45.42 12.16
CA ILE A 355 -10.47 46.47 11.35
C ILE A 355 -11.45 47.03 10.32
N SER A 356 -12.24 46.18 9.67
CA SER A 356 -13.25 46.62 8.70
C SER A 356 -14.34 47.46 9.37
N GLU A 357 -14.84 47.02 10.52
CA GLU A 357 -15.82 47.78 11.32
C GLU A 357 -15.25 49.13 11.77
N MET A 358 -14.01 49.18 12.24
CA MET A 358 -13.33 50.43 12.61
C MET A 358 -13.14 51.37 11.41
N LYS A 359 -12.74 50.84 10.24
CA LYS A 359 -12.63 51.63 9.01
C LYS A 359 -13.98 52.22 8.61
N SER A 360 -15.07 51.44 8.67
CA SER A 360 -16.42 51.95 8.41
C SER A 360 -16.84 53.02 9.41
N ARG A 361 -16.50 52.87 10.71
CA ARG A 361 -16.73 53.89 11.74
C ARG A 361 -15.95 55.18 11.48
N MET A 362 -14.72 55.09 10.99
CA MET A 362 -13.93 56.27 10.62
C MET A 362 -14.47 56.99 9.39
N GLN A 363 -15.10 56.28 8.46
CA GLN A 363 -15.65 56.87 7.23
C GLN A 363 -17.02 57.53 7.44
N ASN A 364 -17.79 57.13 8.46
CA ASN A 364 -19.12 57.71 8.77
C ASN A 364 -19.28 58.03 10.27
N PRO A 365 -18.72 59.16 10.77
CA PRO A 365 -18.73 59.51 12.19
C PRO A 365 -20.10 59.90 12.78
N THR A 366 -21.11 60.14 11.94
CA THR A 366 -22.36 60.81 12.33
C THR A 366 -23.57 59.90 12.54
N GLN A 367 -23.41 58.58 12.47
CA GLN A 367 -24.42 57.64 12.93
C GLN A 367 -23.92 56.95 14.20
N PHE A 368 -24.77 56.88 15.23
CA PHE A 368 -24.57 56.25 16.55
C PHE A 368 -24.18 57.16 17.72
N SER A 369 -25.14 57.99 18.13
CA SER A 369 -25.51 58.13 19.54
C SER A 369 -26.82 57.36 19.78
N THR A 370 -26.75 56.18 20.37
CA THR A 370 -27.77 55.52 21.23
C THR A 370 -27.53 54.00 21.23
N LEU A 371 -26.95 53.49 22.32
CA LEU A 371 -27.51 52.43 23.17
C LEU A 371 -26.50 52.12 24.28
N ASN A 372 -26.97 52.36 25.50
CA ASN A 372 -26.25 52.30 26.75
C ASN A 372 -26.25 50.88 27.35
N SER A 373 -25.26 50.67 28.22
CA SER A 373 -25.32 49.93 29.50
C SER A 373 -25.61 48.42 29.51
N SER A 374 -24.57 47.63 29.83
CA SER A 374 -24.55 46.78 31.03
C SER A 374 -23.17 46.13 31.20
N SER A 375 -22.32 46.69 32.07
CA SER A 375 -21.08 46.02 32.52
C SER A 375 -21.13 45.85 34.04
N SER A 376 -21.48 44.64 34.49
CA SER A 376 -21.28 44.20 35.86
C SER A 376 -19.87 43.59 35.98
N THR A 377 -18.97 44.30 36.65
CA THR A 377 -17.68 43.75 37.09
C THR A 377 -17.80 43.12 38.48
N PRO A 378 -17.20 41.95 38.73
CA PRO A 378 -16.69 41.61 40.05
C PRO A 378 -15.16 41.59 40.08
N LYS A 379 -14.61 42.36 41.03
CA LYS A 379 -13.21 42.33 41.46
C LYS A 379 -12.85 40.95 42.01
N ASN A 380 -11.71 40.40 41.61
CA ASN A 380 -10.95 39.52 42.52
C ASN A 380 -9.44 39.55 42.20
N THR A 381 -8.68 40.26 43.03
CA THR A 381 -7.22 40.28 43.01
C THR A 381 -6.68 39.11 43.84
N LYS A 382 -6.10 38.09 43.20
CA LYS A 382 -5.14 37.20 43.87
C LYS A 382 -3.85 37.11 43.07
N LYS A 383 -2.76 37.46 43.73
CA LYS A 383 -1.38 37.51 43.24
C LYS A 383 -0.89 36.07 42.96
N TYR A 384 -0.78 35.69 41.69
CA TYR A 384 -0.39 34.33 41.28
C TYR A 384 1.09 34.28 40.84
N LYS A 385 1.87 33.35 41.41
CA LYS A 385 3.26 33.07 41.01
C LYS A 385 3.24 31.97 39.95
N GLY A 386 3.42 32.31 38.67
CA GLY A 386 3.40 31.38 37.53
C GLY A 386 4.44 31.70 36.43
N SER A 387 4.74 30.65 35.64
CA SER A 387 5.69 30.58 34.51
C SER A 387 5.47 31.62 33.39
N LEU A 388 6.47 31.82 32.52
CA LEU A 388 6.44 32.82 31.42
C LEU A 388 5.20 32.70 30.52
N SER A 389 4.73 31.48 30.25
CA SER A 389 3.53 31.20 29.43
C SER A 389 2.26 31.75 30.08
N SER A 390 2.16 31.70 31.41
CA SER A 390 1.03 32.26 32.15
C SER A 390 1.12 33.77 32.32
N ARG A 391 2.31 34.38 32.26
CA ARG A 391 2.47 35.84 32.19
C ARG A 391 1.97 36.42 30.87
N ILE A 392 2.18 35.71 29.77
CA ILE A 392 1.72 36.13 28.43
C ILE A 392 0.19 36.07 28.37
N PHE A 393 -0.41 34.98 28.86
CA PHE A 393 -1.87 34.85 28.91
C PHE A 393 -2.53 35.96 29.77
N HIS A 394 -1.88 36.34 30.88
CA HIS A 394 -2.37 37.39 31.77
C HIS A 394 -2.15 38.82 31.23
N PHE A 395 -1.13 39.03 30.40
CA PHE A 395 -0.90 40.29 29.71
C PHE A 395 -2.00 40.56 28.68
N PHE A 396 -2.43 39.52 27.95
CA PHE A 396 -3.53 39.63 26.99
C PHE A 396 -4.91 39.70 27.66
N SER A 397 -5.10 39.09 28.83
CA SER A 397 -6.38 39.20 29.55
C SER A 397 -6.65 40.60 30.13
N ASN A 398 -5.60 41.38 30.43
CA ASN A 398 -5.74 42.74 30.97
C ASN A 398 -5.83 43.83 29.90
N ILE A 399 -5.54 43.52 28.63
CA ILE A 399 -5.68 44.44 27.49
C ILE A 399 -7.07 44.35 26.84
N LEU A 400 -7.85 43.31 27.18
CA LEU A 400 -9.18 43.04 26.64
C LEU A 400 -10.29 43.03 27.71
N GLY A 401 -10.04 43.67 28.87
CA GLY A 401 -11.03 43.90 29.92
C GLY A 401 -11.51 45.34 29.93
#